data_AF-A0A259N2G9-F1
#
_entry.id   AF-A0A259N2G9-F1
#
_cell.length_a   1.000
_cell.length_b   1.000
_cell.length_c   1.000
_cell.angle_alpha   90.00
_cell.angle_beta   90.00
_cell.angle_gamma   90.00
#
_symmetry.space_group_name_H-M   'P 1'
#
loop_
_entity.id
_entity.type
_entity.pdbx_description
1 polymer ?
#
loop_
_entity_poly.entity_id
_entity_poly.type
_entity_poly.pdbx_seq_one_letter_code
_entity_poly.pdbx_strand_id
1 'polypeptide(L)'
;MSQCIKQFIFCSLLILNFVSVTAYAEGIKIKSVEIERADNDWLLNATFQIELAPGLEDAVKKGVVLYFQTEFDVTRSRWYWFDEKPALAQRQTRLSYQPITQQYRIASEGFTFSAKTILEALQAVGTIGGWKVVDNNQIDPGKSYTA
;
A
#
# COMPACT_ATOMS: atom_id res chain seq x y z
N MET A 1 22.67 -0.11 49.22
CA MET A 1 23.03 0.39 47.86
C MET A 1 22.46 -0.41 46.69
N SER A 2 21.77 -1.55 46.89
CA SER A 2 21.26 -2.39 45.77
C SER A 2 19.89 -2.00 45.20
N GLN A 3 19.07 -1.22 45.92
CA GLN A 3 17.69 -0.89 45.48
C GLN A 3 17.62 0.25 44.45
N CYS A 4 18.49 1.27 44.52
CA CYS A 4 18.51 2.35 43.52
C CYS A 4 18.92 1.86 42.12
N ILE A 5 19.82 0.87 42.03
CA ILE A 5 20.22 0.27 40.75
C ILE A 5 19.07 -0.52 40.11
N LYS A 6 18.29 -1.26 40.91
CA LYS A 6 17.11 -1.99 40.41
C LYS A 6 16.01 -1.04 39.93
N GLN A 7 15.79 0.08 40.62
CA GLN A 7 14.83 1.11 40.20
C GLN A 7 15.28 1.82 38.92
N PHE A 8 16.58 2.13 38.76
CA PHE A 8 17.10 2.69 37.51
C PHE A 8 16.95 1.75 36.32
N ILE A 9 17.22 0.45 36.51
CA ILE A 9 17.04 -0.57 35.47
C ILE A 9 15.57 -0.71 35.11
N PHE A 10 14.67 -0.70 36.09
CA PHE A 10 13.23 -0.82 35.86
C PHE A 10 12.65 0.43 35.14
N CYS A 11 13.10 1.63 35.51
CA CYS A 11 12.72 2.86 34.79
C CYS A 11 13.30 2.89 33.36
N SER A 12 14.53 2.41 33.16
CA SER A 12 15.14 2.32 31.82
C SER A 12 14.39 1.34 30.91
N LEU A 13 13.94 0.19 31.45
CA LEU A 13 13.12 -0.77 30.71
C LEU A 13 11.71 -0.25 30.40
N LEU A 14 11.13 0.57 31.27
CA LEU A 14 9.81 1.17 31.05
C LEU A 14 9.84 2.26 29.95
N ILE A 15 10.93 3.04 29.87
CA ILE A 15 11.10 4.09 28.85
C ILE A 15 11.30 3.49 27.45
N LEU A 16 11.92 2.32 27.33
CA LEU A 16 12.19 1.69 26.04
C LEU A 16 10.92 1.14 25.33
N ASN A 17 9.83 0.89 26.07
CA ASN A 17 8.58 0.37 25.52
C ASN A 17 7.67 1.44 24.90
N PHE A 18 7.98 2.74 25.08
CA PHE A 18 7.15 3.83 24.57
C PHE A 18 7.60 4.40 23.22
N VAL A 19 8.71 3.94 22.66
CA VAL A 19 9.17 4.36 21.32
C VAL A 19 8.49 3.47 20.28
N SER A 20 7.17 3.60 20.16
CA SER A 20 6.46 3.17 18.96
C SER A 20 6.76 4.20 17.88
N VAL A 21 7.72 3.91 17.01
CA VAL A 21 7.92 4.69 15.78
C VAL A 21 6.67 4.49 14.94
N THR A 22 5.78 5.47 14.96
CA THR A 22 4.73 5.62 13.95
C THR A 22 5.43 6.02 12.65
N ALA A 23 5.81 5.03 11.85
CA ALA A 23 6.27 5.27 10.49
C ALA A 23 5.06 5.70 9.65
N TYR A 24 4.81 7.00 9.61
CA TYR A 24 3.92 7.56 8.61
C TYR A 24 4.60 7.45 7.25
N ALA A 25 3.95 6.78 6.31
CA ALA A 25 4.34 6.83 4.91
C ALA A 25 3.97 8.23 4.36
N GLU A 26 4.75 9.24 4.73
CA GLU A 26 4.54 10.66 4.39
C GLU A 26 4.68 10.97 2.88
N GLY A 27 4.80 9.94 2.03
CA GLY A 27 5.06 10.05 0.61
C GLY A 27 3.92 9.64 -0.32
N ILE A 28 2.83 9.03 0.16
CA ILE A 28 1.77 8.52 -0.74
C ILE A 28 0.47 9.30 -0.52
N LYS A 29 0.03 10.03 -1.54
CA LYS A 29 -1.22 10.80 -1.54
C LYS A 29 -2.18 10.26 -2.58
N ILE A 30 -3.45 10.14 -2.22
CA ILE A 30 -4.51 9.73 -3.14
C ILE A 30 -4.89 10.95 -4.00
N LYS A 31 -4.84 10.83 -5.33
CA LYS A 31 -5.28 11.89 -6.26
C LYS A 31 -6.72 11.66 -6.71
N SER A 32 -7.04 10.43 -7.11
CA SER A 32 -8.37 10.06 -7.58
C SER A 32 -8.63 8.59 -7.31
N VAL A 33 -9.89 8.28 -7.08
CA VAL A 33 -10.42 6.93 -6.93
C VAL A 33 -11.76 6.92 -7.62
N GLU A 34 -11.92 6.00 -8.55
CA GLU A 34 -13.14 5.80 -9.30
C GLU A 34 -13.40 4.30 -9.41
N ILE A 35 -14.65 3.91 -9.20
CA ILE A 35 -15.06 2.51 -9.27
C ILE A 35 -16.08 2.41 -10.40
N GLU A 36 -15.78 1.56 -11.36
CA GLU A 36 -16.60 1.32 -12.53
C GLU A 36 -17.17 -0.10 -12.49
N ARG A 37 -18.37 -0.27 -13.03
CA ARG A 37 -19.00 -1.58 -13.19
C ARG A 37 -18.85 -2.03 -14.64
N ALA A 38 -18.18 -3.16 -14.85
CA ALA A 38 -17.95 -3.73 -16.18
C ALA A 38 -18.49 -5.17 -16.23
N ASP A 39 -19.51 -5.41 -17.08
CA ASP A 39 -20.20 -6.67 -17.41
C ASP A 39 -20.78 -7.49 -16.24
N ASN A 40 -20.01 -7.75 -15.18
CA ASN A 40 -20.46 -8.29 -13.90
C ASN A 40 -19.47 -8.02 -12.76
N ASP A 41 -18.35 -7.34 -13.02
CA ASP A 41 -17.28 -7.12 -12.07
C ASP A 41 -17.17 -5.64 -11.73
N TRP A 42 -16.64 -5.36 -10.54
CA TRP A 42 -16.27 -4.01 -10.15
C TRP A 42 -14.78 -3.79 -10.40
N LEU A 43 -14.49 -2.77 -11.19
CA LEU A 43 -13.14 -2.35 -11.54
C LEU A 43 -12.80 -1.08 -10.76
N LEU A 44 -11.61 -1.06 -10.18
CA LEU A 44 -11.04 0.09 -9.49
C LEU A 44 -10.04 0.79 -10.41
N ASN A 45 -10.29 2.08 -10.63
CA ASN A 45 -9.38 3.04 -11.23
C ASN A 45 -8.90 3.97 -10.11
N ALA A 46 -7.62 3.92 -9.76
CA ALA A 46 -7.05 4.75 -8.70
C ALA A 46 -5.73 5.38 -9.15
N THR A 47 -5.54 6.64 -8.79
CA THR A 47 -4.28 7.36 -9.03
C THR A 47 -3.71 7.83 -7.71
N PHE A 48 -2.51 7.37 -7.40
CA PHE A 48 -1.72 7.78 -6.24
C PHE A 48 -0.54 8.64 -6.70
N GLN A 49 -0.31 9.75 -6.00
CA GLN A 49 0.90 10.52 -6.07
C GLN A 49 1.90 9.96 -5.06
N ILE A 50 2.96 9.35 -5.56
CA ILE A 50 4.00 8.73 -4.74
C ILE A 50 5.26 9.60 -4.82
N GLU A 51 5.71 10.07 -3.67
CA GLU A 51 6.96 10.78 -3.44
C GLU A 51 7.83 9.91 -2.55
N LEU A 52 8.96 9.44 -3.08
CA LEU A 52 9.91 8.65 -2.30
C LEU A 52 10.75 9.56 -1.41
N ALA A 53 11.02 9.10 -0.19
CA ALA A 53 12.05 9.71 0.63
C ALA A 53 13.43 9.57 -0.06
N PRO A 54 14.35 10.55 0.10
CA PRO A 54 15.65 10.52 -0.57
C PRO A 54 16.44 9.21 -0.34
N GLY A 55 16.34 8.65 0.88
CA GLY A 55 17.00 7.37 1.20
C GLY A 55 16.43 6.16 0.45
N LEU A 56 15.13 6.15 0.13
CA LEU A 56 14.51 5.08 -0.66
C LEU A 56 14.90 5.18 -2.14
N GLU A 57 14.99 6.39 -2.68
CA GLU A 57 15.44 6.60 -4.06
C GLU A 57 16.88 6.07 -4.27
N ASP A 58 17.78 6.39 -3.35
CA ASP A 58 19.15 5.88 -3.39
C ASP A 58 19.22 4.37 -3.19
N ALA A 59 18.37 3.81 -2.32
CA ALA A 59 18.28 2.38 -2.12
C ALA A 59 17.87 1.66 -3.42
N VAL A 60 16.88 2.17 -4.14
CA VAL A 60 16.45 1.61 -5.44
C VAL A 60 17.60 1.59 -6.43
N LYS A 61 18.32 2.72 -6.57
CA LYS A 61 19.48 2.82 -7.47
C LYS A 61 20.60 1.85 -7.11
N LYS A 62 20.74 1.50 -5.82
CA LYS A 62 21.68 0.49 -5.31
C LYS A 62 21.19 -0.96 -5.48
N GLY A 63 20.04 -1.16 -6.10
CA GLY A 63 19.48 -2.48 -6.39
C GLY A 63 18.48 -3.01 -5.35
N VAL A 64 18.06 -2.18 -4.39
CA VAL A 64 16.98 -2.55 -3.47
C VAL A 64 15.64 -2.51 -4.21
N VAL A 65 14.87 -3.59 -4.10
CA VAL A 65 13.53 -3.67 -4.68
C VAL A 65 12.53 -3.07 -3.70
N LEU A 66 11.74 -2.10 -4.16
CA LEU A 66 10.61 -1.57 -3.40
C LEU A 66 9.33 -2.32 -3.77
N TYR A 67 8.57 -2.67 -2.75
CA TYR A 67 7.28 -3.32 -2.88
C TYR A 67 6.19 -2.35 -2.44
N PHE A 68 5.24 -2.11 -3.33
CA PHE A 68 4.07 -1.29 -3.10
C PHE A 68 2.87 -2.22 -3.01
N GLN A 69 2.21 -2.21 -1.86
CA GLN A 69 1.00 -2.97 -1.62
C GLN A 69 -0.19 -2.03 -1.74
N THR A 70 -1.13 -2.35 -2.61
CA THR A 70 -2.44 -1.70 -2.66
C THR A 70 -3.49 -2.67 -2.15
N GLU A 71 -4.29 -2.21 -1.20
CA GLU A 71 -5.35 -2.98 -0.60
C GLU A 71 -6.68 -2.28 -0.87
N PHE A 72 -7.70 -3.07 -1.19
CA PHE A 72 -9.06 -2.62 -1.36
C PHE A 72 -9.96 -3.45 -0.47
N ASP A 73 -10.61 -2.77 0.47
CA ASP A 73 -11.50 -3.35 1.46
C ASP A 73 -12.90 -2.81 1.24
N VAL A 74 -13.84 -3.70 0.92
CA VAL A 74 -15.27 -3.36 1.00
C VAL A 74 -15.75 -3.76 2.38
N THR A 75 -16.42 -2.83 3.06
CA THR A 75 -17.04 -3.05 4.36
C THR A 75 -18.55 -2.89 4.27
N ARG A 76 -19.26 -3.65 5.10
CA ARG A 76 -20.69 -3.52 5.28
C ARG A 76 -20.99 -3.33 6.75
N SER A 77 -21.54 -2.17 7.07
CA SER A 77 -21.96 -1.87 8.43
C SER A 77 -23.18 -2.71 8.83
N ARG A 78 -23.08 -3.40 9.96
CA ARG A 78 -24.15 -4.24 10.53
C ARG A 78 -24.53 -3.71 11.92
N TRP A 79 -25.82 -3.72 12.24
CA TRP A 79 -26.37 -3.02 13.42
C TRP A 79 -26.07 -3.65 14.79
N TYR A 80 -25.58 -4.90 14.85
CA TYR A 80 -25.50 -5.67 16.10
C TYR A 80 -24.25 -6.52 16.27
N TRP A 81 -23.29 -6.49 15.32
CA TRP A 81 -21.96 -7.12 15.44
C TRP A 81 -20.93 -6.44 14.51
N PHE A 82 -19.66 -6.88 14.58
CA PHE A 82 -18.54 -6.42 13.75
C PHE A 82 -18.91 -6.25 12.28
N ASP A 83 -18.31 -5.24 11.65
CA ASP A 83 -18.47 -4.99 10.22
C ASP A 83 -18.04 -6.21 9.41
N GLU A 84 -18.87 -6.56 8.44
CA GLU A 84 -18.57 -7.63 7.50
C GLU A 84 -17.66 -7.07 6.41
N LYS A 85 -16.56 -7.77 6.09
CA LYS A 85 -15.68 -7.46 4.97
C LYS A 85 -15.95 -8.41 3.80
N PRO A 86 -16.99 -8.16 2.98
CA PRO A 86 -17.42 -9.07 1.92
C PRO A 86 -16.37 -9.29 0.82
N ALA A 87 -15.49 -8.31 0.57
CA ALA A 87 -14.44 -8.40 -0.42
C ALA A 87 -13.16 -7.75 0.09
N LEU A 88 -12.04 -8.47 -0.07
CA LEU A 88 -10.69 -7.99 0.18
C LEU A 88 -9.85 -8.34 -1.04
N ALA A 89 -9.32 -7.32 -1.70
CA ALA A 89 -8.46 -7.46 -2.86
C ALA A 89 -7.10 -6.82 -2.55
N GLN A 90 -6.04 -7.54 -2.88
CA GLN A 90 -4.67 -7.09 -2.65
C GLN A 90 -3.89 -7.18 -3.95
N ARG A 91 -3.12 -6.12 -4.24
CA ARG A 91 -2.27 -6.04 -5.42
C ARG A 91 -0.89 -5.58 -5.02
N GLN A 92 0.12 -6.36 -5.41
CA GLN A 92 1.52 -6.02 -5.15
C GLN A 92 2.21 -5.55 -6.43
N THR A 93 2.84 -4.39 -6.36
CA THR A 93 3.64 -3.81 -7.44
C THR A 93 5.08 -3.70 -6.99
N ARG A 94 6.01 -4.14 -7.83
CA ARG A 94 7.45 -4.15 -7.56
C ARG A 94 8.14 -3.11 -8.41
N LEU A 95 8.98 -2.30 -7.80
CA LEU A 95 9.88 -1.34 -8.44
C LEU A 95 11.32 -1.77 -8.19
N SER A 96 12.07 -1.94 -9.28
CA SER A 96 13.48 -2.32 -9.25
C SER A 96 14.29 -1.48 -10.23
N TYR A 97 15.58 -1.30 -9.96
CA TYR A 97 16.50 -0.67 -10.90
C TYR A 97 17.39 -1.70 -11.55
N GLN A 98 17.53 -1.63 -12.88
CA GLN A 98 18.42 -2.48 -13.66
C GLN A 98 19.69 -1.69 -14.02
N PRO A 99 20.85 -1.95 -13.38
CA PRO A 99 22.04 -1.14 -13.57
C PRO A 99 22.63 -1.21 -14.99
N ILE A 100 22.49 -2.35 -15.65
CA ILE A 100 23.07 -2.57 -16.99
C ILE A 100 22.35 -1.79 -18.08
N THR A 101 21.01 -1.66 -17.98
CA THR A 101 20.20 -0.89 -18.92
C THR A 101 19.88 0.51 -18.41
N GLN A 102 20.24 0.81 -17.16
CA GLN A 102 19.93 2.04 -16.45
C GLN A 102 18.42 2.36 -16.43
N GLN A 103 17.59 1.34 -16.36
CA GLN A 103 16.13 1.47 -16.40
C GLN A 103 15.48 1.05 -15.08
N TYR A 104 14.39 1.72 -14.74
CA TYR A 104 13.50 1.31 -13.67
C TYR A 104 12.49 0.32 -14.23
N ARG A 105 12.41 -0.87 -13.64
CA ARG A 105 11.46 -1.91 -14.03
C ARG A 105 10.36 -1.99 -12.99
N ILE A 106 9.13 -1.88 -13.48
CA ILE A 106 7.89 -2.02 -12.72
C ILE A 106 7.28 -3.36 -13.09
N ALA A 107 6.93 -4.18 -12.11
CA ALA A 107 6.25 -5.44 -12.34
C ALA A 107 5.06 -5.58 -11.39
N SER A 108 3.89 -5.86 -11.93
CA SER A 108 2.64 -6.05 -11.20
C SER A 108 1.89 -7.19 -11.87
N GLU A 109 1.52 -8.24 -11.14
CA GLU A 109 0.66 -9.37 -11.55
C GLU A 109 0.30 -9.43 -13.06
N GLY A 110 1.19 -9.99 -13.88
CA GLY A 110 1.00 -10.18 -15.33
C GLY A 110 1.39 -9.00 -16.23
N PHE A 111 1.67 -7.82 -15.69
CA PHE A 111 2.12 -6.62 -16.38
C PHE A 111 3.54 -6.24 -15.99
N THR A 112 4.34 -5.82 -16.98
CA THR A 112 5.67 -5.27 -16.75
C THR A 112 5.85 -4.02 -17.59
N PHE A 113 6.36 -2.96 -16.97
CA PHE A 113 6.69 -1.70 -17.62
C PHE A 113 8.13 -1.31 -17.28
N SER A 114 8.78 -0.53 -18.14
CA SER A 114 10.13 -0.03 -17.90
C SER A 114 10.18 1.47 -18.19
N ALA A 115 10.73 2.22 -17.25
CA ALA A 115 10.83 3.68 -17.29
C ALA A 115 12.29 4.12 -17.24
N LYS A 116 12.59 5.29 -17.81
CA LYS A 116 13.95 5.86 -17.79
C LYS A 116 14.21 6.69 -16.54
N THR A 117 13.16 7.29 -15.99
CA THR A 117 13.26 8.15 -14.81
C THR A 117 12.50 7.56 -13.64
N ILE A 118 12.93 7.89 -12.41
CA ILE A 118 12.23 7.45 -11.21
C ILE A 118 10.82 8.05 -11.13
N LEU A 119 10.65 9.31 -11.56
CA LEU A 119 9.35 9.99 -11.55
C LEU A 119 8.33 9.26 -12.43
N GLU A 120 8.72 8.92 -13.66
CA GLU A 120 7.89 8.14 -14.58
C GLU A 120 7.57 6.75 -14.00
N ALA A 121 8.55 6.11 -13.36
CA ALA A 121 8.33 4.82 -12.71
C ALA A 121 7.32 4.92 -11.55
N LEU A 122 7.41 5.95 -10.72
CA LEU A 122 6.51 6.19 -9.60
C LEU A 122 5.09 6.55 -10.06
N GLN A 123 4.95 7.31 -11.15
CA GLN A 123 3.66 7.57 -11.77
C GLN A 123 3.02 6.27 -12.26
N ALA A 124 3.78 5.38 -12.90
CA ALA A 124 3.29 4.08 -13.35
C ALA A 124 2.91 3.16 -12.18
N VAL A 125 3.70 3.15 -11.10
CA VAL A 125 3.37 2.39 -9.87
C VAL A 125 2.12 2.92 -9.19
N GLY A 126 1.95 4.25 -9.15
CA GLY A 126 0.79 4.90 -8.54
C GLY A 126 -0.47 4.89 -9.39
N THR A 127 -0.40 4.51 -10.67
CA THR A 127 -1.58 4.44 -11.54
C THR A 127 -2.11 3.02 -11.61
N ILE A 128 -3.33 2.84 -11.11
CA ILE A 128 -4.04 1.56 -11.12
C ILE A 128 -5.24 1.74 -12.04
N GLY A 129 -5.23 1.04 -13.18
CA GLY A 129 -6.34 1.03 -14.12
C GLY A 129 -6.96 -0.36 -14.24
N GLY A 130 -8.29 -0.43 -14.26
CA GLY A 130 -9.06 -1.64 -14.55
C GLY A 130 -8.79 -2.79 -13.58
N TRP A 131 -8.44 -2.50 -12.32
CA TRP A 131 -8.17 -3.56 -11.36
C TRP A 131 -9.47 -4.17 -10.87
N LYS A 132 -9.73 -5.43 -11.21
CA LYS A 132 -10.88 -6.18 -10.71
C LYS A 132 -10.76 -6.39 -9.20
N VAL A 133 -11.66 -5.76 -8.45
CA VAL A 133 -11.63 -5.73 -6.98
C VAL A 133 -12.80 -6.49 -6.35
N VAL A 134 -13.95 -6.61 -7.03
CA VAL A 134 -15.09 -7.37 -6.52
C VAL A 134 -15.79 -8.16 -7.62
N ASP A 135 -16.05 -9.43 -7.33
CA ASP A 135 -16.97 -10.29 -8.08
C ASP A 135 -18.43 -10.04 -7.65
N ASN A 136 -19.39 -10.04 -8.58
CA ASN A 136 -20.82 -9.86 -8.23
C ASN A 136 -21.34 -10.89 -7.20
N ASN A 137 -20.76 -12.10 -7.16
CA ASN A 137 -21.18 -13.14 -6.23
C ASN A 137 -20.87 -12.80 -4.75
N GLN A 138 -20.02 -11.81 -4.49
CA GLN A 138 -19.63 -11.38 -3.15
C GLN A 138 -20.47 -10.20 -2.62
N ILE A 139 -21.22 -9.52 -3.50
CA ILE A 139 -22.00 -8.34 -3.15
C ILE A 139 -23.48 -8.58 -3.48
N ASP A 140 -24.33 -8.47 -2.45
CA ASP A 140 -25.78 -8.50 -2.61
C ASP A 140 -26.31 -7.15 -3.11
N PRO A 141 -27.00 -7.08 -4.28
CA PRO A 141 -27.49 -5.83 -4.87
C PRO A 141 -28.48 -5.04 -3.99
N GLY A 142 -29.12 -5.70 -3.02
CA GLY A 142 -30.12 -5.08 -2.14
C GLY A 142 -29.54 -4.34 -0.94
N LYS A 143 -28.22 -4.23 -0.81
CA LYS A 143 -27.54 -3.77 0.41
C LYS A 143 -26.54 -2.66 0.12
N SER A 144 -26.38 -1.75 1.08
CA SER A 144 -25.39 -0.67 1.02
C SER A 144 -24.03 -1.14 1.53
N TYR A 145 -22.98 -0.80 0.80
CA TYR A 145 -21.58 -1.09 1.11
C TYR A 145 -20.77 0.20 1.10
N THR A 146 -19.66 0.20 1.83
CA THR A 146 -18.71 1.31 1.88
C THR A 146 -17.32 0.77 1.53
N ALA A 147 -16.65 1.43 0.60
CA ALA A 147 -15.32 1.10 0.10
C ALA A 147 -14.43 2.35 0.15
#